data_AF-A0A7Y3P2I2-F1
#
_entry.id   AF-A0A7Y3P2I2-F1
#
_cell.length_a   1.000
_cell.length_b   1.000
_cell.length_c   1.000
_cell.angle_alpha   90.00
_cell.angle_beta   90.00
_cell.angle_gamma   90.00
#
_symmetry.space_group_name_H-M   'P 1'
#
loop_
_entity.id
_entity.type
_entity.pdbx_description
1 polymer ?
#
loop_
_entity_poly.entity_id
_entity_poly.type
_entity_poly.pdbx_seq_one_letter_code
_entity_poly.pdbx_strand_id
1 'polypeptide(L)'
;MRYQNNGVDKVENAEKHKIYICDDKKVYKVLKPSITTSGLSGNIEPVPDPKEAQEIKSPSPAQLKKHRRDLDILTKKSLPDSAAKIELKKNEITGYNLVVSHSKINWKKVGEVIEAVLGIAVCLALIGALIYWLTFI
;
A
#
# COMPACT_ATOMS: atom_id res chain seq x y z
N MET A 1 -5.63 -0.49 -0.96
CA MET A 1 -6.51 -0.84 0.17
C MET A 1 -5.78 -0.48 1.45
N ARG A 2 -6.50 -0.13 2.51
CA ARG A 2 -5.90 0.14 3.82
C ARG A 2 -6.29 -0.98 4.76
N TYR A 3 -5.30 -1.59 5.40
CA TYR A 3 -5.51 -2.68 6.33
C TYR A 3 -5.31 -2.13 7.73
N GLN A 4 -6.31 -2.34 8.58
CA GLN A 4 -6.16 -2.15 10.02
C GLN A 4 -5.50 -3.39 10.58
N ASN A 5 -4.37 -3.20 11.25
CA ASN A 5 -3.68 -4.25 11.98
C ASN A 5 -3.53 -3.81 13.44
N ASN A 6 -3.61 -4.77 14.37
CA ASN A 6 -3.54 -4.50 15.81
C ASN A 6 -2.11 -4.71 16.37
N GLY A 7 -1.13 -5.07 15.54
CA GLY A 7 0.26 -5.26 15.97
C GLY A 7 1.29 -4.75 14.96
N VAL A 8 2.19 -3.85 15.39
CA VAL A 8 3.29 -3.35 14.58
C VAL A 8 4.44 -4.35 14.41
N ASP A 9 4.54 -5.31 15.32
CA ASP A 9 5.43 -6.47 15.27
C ASP A 9 5.18 -7.36 14.05
N LYS A 10 3.99 -7.27 13.45
CA LYS A 10 3.63 -7.96 12.21
C LYS A 10 3.93 -7.15 10.94
N VAL A 11 4.43 -5.92 11.08
CA VAL A 11 4.86 -5.10 9.95
C VAL A 11 6.32 -5.45 9.65
N GLU A 12 6.51 -6.46 8.80
CA GLU A 12 7.83 -6.83 8.28
C GLU A 12 8.53 -5.61 7.67
N ASN A 13 9.78 -5.35 8.08
CA ASN A 13 10.57 -4.21 7.62
C ASN A 13 9.87 -2.85 7.78
N ALA A 14 9.49 -2.50 9.00
CA ALA A 14 8.88 -1.20 9.29
C ALA A 14 9.76 0.00 8.85
N GLU A 15 11.09 -0.18 8.79
CA GLU A 15 12.05 0.80 8.25
C GLU A 15 11.87 1.09 6.75
N LYS A 16 11.26 0.18 5.97
CA LYS A 16 10.97 0.38 4.54
C LYS A 16 9.71 1.21 4.29
N HIS A 17 8.99 1.55 5.35
CA HIS A 17 7.74 2.28 5.31
C HIS A 17 7.93 3.74 5.74
N LYS A 18 7.12 4.64 5.16
CA LYS A 18 6.99 6.00 5.68
C LYS A 18 6.05 5.94 6.87
N ILE A 19 6.57 6.27 8.04
CA ILE A 19 5.82 6.16 9.28
C ILE A 19 5.24 7.51 9.64
N TYR A 20 3.92 7.52 9.85
CA TYR A 20 3.18 8.68 10.31
C TYR A 20 2.55 8.37 11.66
N ILE A 21 2.51 9.36 12.53
CA ILE A 21 1.74 9.31 13.77
C ILE A 21 0.53 10.22 13.57
N CYS A 22 -0.65 9.65 13.68
CA CYS A 22 -1.89 10.38 13.62
C CYS A 22 -2.46 10.48 15.03
N ASP A 23 -2.52 11.69 15.55
CA ASP A 23 -3.39 12.00 16.69
C ASP A 23 -4.74 12.55 16.17
N ASP A 24 -5.65 12.86 17.08
CA ASP A 24 -6.99 13.33 16.75
C ASP A 24 -6.98 14.62 15.91
N LYS A 25 -5.94 15.46 16.03
CA LYS A 25 -5.89 16.82 15.46
C LYS A 25 -4.88 16.98 14.33
N LYS A 26 -3.78 16.23 14.35
CA LYS A 26 -2.57 16.45 13.56
C LYS A 26 -1.97 15.14 13.07
N VAL A 27 -1.06 15.28 12.11
CA VAL A 27 -0.27 14.20 11.54
C VAL A 27 1.19 14.59 11.65
N TYR A 28 1.99 13.67 12.16
CA TYR A 28 3.43 13.82 12.28
C TYR A 28 4.11 12.76 11.44
N LYS A 29 5.14 13.15 10.69
CA LYS A 29 6.03 12.23 10.01
C LYS A 29 7.15 11.83 10.97
N VAL A 30 7.45 10.55 11.05
CA VAL A 30 8.55 10.04 11.87
C VAL A 30 9.80 9.92 11.02
N LEU A 31 10.81 10.71 11.35
CA LEU A 31 12.15 10.62 10.79
C LEU A 31 12.99 9.62 11.58
N LYS A 32 13.70 8.74 10.87
CA LYS A 32 14.53 7.67 11.45
C LYS A 32 13.76 6.84 12.49
N PRO A 33 12.64 6.22 12.09
CA PRO A 33 11.83 5.43 13.01
C PRO A 33 12.60 4.19 13.48
N SER A 34 12.55 3.94 14.79
CA SER A 34 12.99 2.70 15.41
C SER A 34 11.77 2.03 16.04
N ILE A 35 11.39 0.89 15.48
CA ILE A 35 10.26 0.09 15.93
C ILE A 35 10.80 -1.10 16.70
N THR A 36 10.33 -1.26 17.93
CA THR A 36 10.67 -2.37 18.80
C THR A 36 9.39 -3.02 19.31
N THR A 37 9.51 -4.18 19.97
CA THR A 37 8.39 -4.82 20.66
C THR A 37 7.77 -3.93 21.75
N SER A 38 8.57 -3.00 22.29
CA SER A 38 8.16 -2.05 23.33
C SER A 38 7.37 -0.85 22.77
N GLY A 39 7.51 -0.53 21.48
CA GLY A 39 6.85 0.61 20.87
C GLY A 39 7.64 1.25 19.72
N LEU A 40 7.37 2.54 19.47
CA LEU A 40 7.98 3.35 18.41
C LEU A 40 8.80 4.48 19.02
N SER A 41 10.00 4.70 18.51
CA SER A 41 10.76 5.92 18.78
C SER A 41 11.29 6.53 17.48
N GLY A 42 11.61 7.82 17.52
CA GLY A 42 12.18 8.52 16.37
C GLY A 42 12.08 10.02 16.51
N ASN A 43 12.56 10.75 15.51
CA ASN A 43 12.32 12.18 15.42
C ASN A 43 10.97 12.43 14.75
N ILE A 44 10.26 13.49 15.12
CA ILE A 44 8.97 13.81 14.49
C ILE A 44 8.99 15.18 13.84
N GLU A 45 8.32 15.29 12.70
CA GLU A 45 8.06 16.55 12.01
C GLU A 45 6.56 16.67 11.76
N PRO A 46 5.90 17.77 12.18
CA PRO A 46 4.49 17.98 11.87
C PRO A 46 4.31 18.13 10.36
N VAL A 47 3.22 17.58 9.84
CA VAL A 47 2.77 17.84 8.45
C VAL A 47 1.93 19.13 8.48
N PRO A 48 2.45 20.26 7.97
CA PRO A 48 1.79 21.56 8.13
C PRO A 48 0.60 21.74 7.19
N ASP A 49 0.59 21.07 6.03
CA ASP A 49 -0.51 21.17 5.08
C ASP A 49 -1.70 20.30 5.54
N PRO A 50 -2.87 20.90 5.86
CA PRO A 50 -4.05 20.15 6.25
C PRO A 50 -4.58 19.25 5.14
N LYS A 51 -4.36 19.60 3.86
CA LYS A 51 -4.75 18.74 2.74
C LYS A 51 -3.89 17.48 2.73
N GLU A 52 -2.57 17.62 2.84
CA GLU A 52 -1.65 16.48 2.92
C GLU A 52 -1.94 15.60 4.16
N ALA A 53 -2.22 16.22 5.32
CA ALA A 53 -2.61 15.49 6.52
C ALA A 53 -3.89 14.66 6.32
N GLN A 54 -4.89 15.23 5.63
CA GLN A 54 -6.12 14.51 5.29
C GLN A 54 -5.86 13.40 4.25
N GLU A 55 -4.99 13.63 3.26
CA GLU A 55 -4.58 12.60 2.30
C GLU A 55 -3.93 11.40 2.99
N ILE A 56 -3.07 11.63 3.98
CA ILE A 56 -2.45 10.58 4.79
C ILE A 56 -3.51 9.87 5.64
N LYS A 57 -4.38 10.63 6.32
CA LYS A 57 -5.46 10.08 7.17
C LYS A 57 -6.54 9.36 6.38
N SER A 58 -6.76 9.65 5.11
CA SER A 58 -7.83 9.05 4.30
C SER A 58 -7.51 9.20 2.80
N PRO A 59 -6.55 8.42 2.28
CA PRO A 59 -6.14 8.54 0.89
C PRO A 59 -7.26 8.10 -0.04
N SER A 60 -7.58 8.93 -1.04
CA SER A 60 -8.50 8.55 -2.11
C SER A 60 -7.94 7.40 -2.96
N PRO A 61 -8.76 6.68 -3.74
CA PRO A 61 -8.29 5.60 -4.60
C PRO A 61 -7.14 5.99 -5.54
N ALA A 62 -7.14 7.23 -6.06
CA ALA A 62 -6.07 7.75 -6.91
C ALA A 62 -4.74 7.94 -6.15
N GLN A 63 -4.82 8.26 -4.85
CA GLN A 63 -3.67 8.53 -3.98
C GLN A 63 -3.08 7.27 -3.34
N LEU A 64 -3.80 6.13 -3.34
CA LEU A 64 -3.30 4.86 -2.78
C LEU A 64 -1.95 4.41 -3.36
N LYS A 65 -1.63 4.80 -4.60
CA LYS A 65 -0.33 4.51 -5.21
C LYS A 65 0.80 5.34 -4.60
N LYS A 66 0.54 6.62 -4.29
CA LYS A 66 1.48 7.54 -3.62
C LYS A 66 1.80 7.07 -2.21
N HIS A 67 0.79 6.57 -1.49
CA HIS A 67 0.88 6.15 -0.09
C HIS A 67 1.10 4.63 0.08
N ARG A 68 1.53 3.89 -0.96
CA ARG A 68 1.62 2.41 -0.95
C ARG A 68 2.52 1.82 0.15
N ARG A 69 3.36 2.63 0.81
CA ARG A 69 4.26 2.21 1.88
C ARG A 69 4.10 3.07 3.12
N ASP A 70 2.93 3.64 3.29
CA ASP A 70 2.65 4.49 4.43
C ASP A 70 2.07 3.63 5.55
N LEU A 71 2.66 3.78 6.74
CA LEU A 71 2.25 3.13 7.96
C LEU A 71 1.81 4.23 8.93
N ASP A 72 0.53 4.28 9.21
CA ASP A 72 -0.06 5.26 10.11
C ASP A 72 -0.29 4.64 11.47
N ILE A 73 0.30 5.25 12.48
CA ILE A 73 0.25 4.84 13.88
C ILE A 73 -0.76 5.76 14.55
N LEU A 74 -1.87 5.18 14.99
CA LEU A 74 -2.94 5.92 15.66
C LEU A 74 -2.63 6.00 17.16
N THR A 75 -2.72 7.20 17.73
CA THR A 75 -2.56 7.39 19.17
C THR A 75 -3.59 8.37 19.71
N LYS A 76 -4.01 8.14 20.96
CA LYS A 76 -4.79 9.11 21.75
C LYS A 76 -3.92 10.14 22.47
N LYS A 77 -2.60 9.95 22.45
CA LYS A 77 -1.65 10.85 23.10
C LYS A 77 -1.51 12.11 22.25
N SER A 78 -1.83 13.26 22.82
CA SER A 78 -1.56 14.55 22.15
C SER A 78 -0.05 14.76 22.10
N LEU A 79 0.49 15.01 20.91
CA LEU A 79 1.91 15.31 20.75
C LEU A 79 2.14 16.83 20.79
N PRO A 80 3.21 17.31 21.45
CA PRO A 80 3.53 18.72 21.41
C PRO A 80 4.07 19.09 20.02
N ASP A 81 3.67 20.26 19.51
CA ASP A 81 4.13 20.76 18.20
C ASP A 81 5.64 20.99 18.11
N SER A 82 6.29 21.18 19.27
CA SER A 82 7.72 21.42 19.40
C SER A 82 8.54 20.17 19.72
N ALA A 83 7.92 18.98 19.78
CA ALA A 83 8.66 17.77 20.08
C ALA A 83 9.53 17.37 18.89
N ALA A 84 10.86 17.46 19.05
CA ALA A 84 11.80 16.99 18.04
C ALA A 84 11.94 15.46 18.02
N LYS A 85 11.63 14.80 19.15
CA LYS A 85 11.77 13.36 19.36
C LYS A 85 10.54 12.80 20.07
N ILE A 86 10.16 11.58 19.70
CA ILE A 86 9.07 10.85 20.30
C ILE A 86 9.50 9.46 20.78
N GLU A 87 8.85 9.03 21.85
CA GLU A 87 8.80 7.65 22.30
C GLU A 87 7.34 7.33 22.63
N LEU A 88 6.73 6.46 21.81
CA LEU A 88 5.39 5.93 21.98
C LEU A 88 5.49 4.49 22.46
N LYS A 89 4.96 4.23 23.66
CA LYS A 89 4.88 2.87 24.19
C LYS A 89 3.72 2.14 23.52
N LYS A 90 3.81 0.80 23.44
CA LYS A 90 2.76 -0.04 22.83
C LYS A 90 1.36 0.23 23.37
N ASN A 91 1.22 0.51 24.67
CA ASN A 91 -0.07 0.80 25.31
C ASN A 91 -0.63 2.20 24.97
N GLU A 92 0.17 3.10 24.41
CA GLU A 92 -0.26 4.43 23.96
C GLU A 92 -0.74 4.41 22.50
N ILE A 93 -0.51 3.30 21.80
CA ILE A 93 -0.88 3.13 20.40
C ILE A 93 -2.25 2.42 20.33
N THR A 94 -3.21 3.06 19.67
CA THR A 94 -4.57 2.56 19.57
C THR A 94 -4.84 1.75 18.30
N GLY A 95 -3.94 1.79 17.32
CA GLY A 95 -4.04 0.97 16.13
C GLY A 95 -3.00 1.31 15.08
N TYR A 96 -2.95 0.47 14.05
CA TYR A 96 -2.04 0.63 12.92
C TYR A 96 -2.83 0.53 11.62
N ASN A 97 -2.63 1.50 10.74
CA ASN A 97 -3.14 1.46 9.39
C ASN A 97 -1.98 1.29 8.42
N LEU A 98 -1.96 0.19 7.68
CA LEU A 98 -1.01 -0.01 6.59
C LEU A 98 -1.73 0.21 5.27
N VAL A 99 -1.25 1.17 4.48
CA VAL A 99 -1.71 1.34 3.11
C VAL A 99 -0.93 0.39 2.21
N VAL A 100 -1.58 -0.65 1.70
CA VAL A 100 -1.01 -1.55 0.69
C VAL A 100 -1.79 -1.41 -0.60
N SER A 101 -1.09 -0.92 -1.61
CA SER A 101 -1.54 -1.02 -2.99
C SER A 101 -1.13 -2.40 -3.51
N HIS A 102 -2.08 -3.34 -3.46
CA HIS A 102 -2.01 -4.52 -4.32
C HIS A 102 -2.38 -4.04 -5.73
N SER A 103 -1.48 -4.28 -6.69
CA SER A 103 -1.82 -4.18 -8.10
C SER A 103 -2.96 -5.17 -8.35
N LYS A 104 -4.18 -4.69 -8.61
CA LYS A 104 -5.25 -5.56 -9.11
C LYS A 104 -4.77 -6.11 -10.45
N ILE A 105 -4.36 -7.37 -10.49
CA ILE A 105 -4.19 -8.09 -11.75
C ILE A 105 -5.57 -8.08 -12.40
N ASN A 106 -5.68 -7.40 -13.54
CA ASN A 106 -6.93 -7.30 -14.26
C ASN A 106 -7.15 -8.60 -15.02
N TRP A 107 -7.71 -9.61 -14.34
CA TRP A 107 -8.00 -10.94 -14.89
C TRP A 107 -8.82 -10.90 -16.18
N LYS A 108 -9.61 -9.82 -16.38
CA LYS A 108 -10.35 -9.62 -17.64
C LYS A 108 -9.42 -9.44 -18.85
N LYS A 109 -8.31 -8.71 -18.70
CA LYS A 109 -7.28 -8.59 -19.75
C LYS A 109 -6.51 -9.88 -19.97
N VAL A 110 -6.32 -10.68 -18.92
CA VAL A 110 -5.70 -12.01 -19.04
C VAL A 110 -6.61 -12.95 -19.83
N GLY A 111 -7.93 -12.91 -19.57
CA GLY A 111 -8.93 -13.66 -20.33
C GLY A 111 -8.96 -13.29 -21.81
N GLU A 112 -8.97 -11.99 -22.15
CA GLU A 112 -8.94 -11.51 -23.54
C GLU A 112 -7.69 -11.98 -24.30
N VAL A 113 -6.52 -12.03 -23.64
CA VAL A 113 -5.28 -12.53 -24.25
C VAL A 113 -5.37 -14.05 -24.50
N ILE A 114 -5.94 -14.81 -23.56
CA ILE A 114 -6.09 -16.26 -23.71
C ILE A 114 -7.06 -16.59 -24.85
N GLU A 115 -8.19 -15.88 -24.97
CA GLU A 115 -9.13 -16.04 -26.08
C GLU A 115 -8.49 -15.71 -27.44
N ALA A 116 -7.70 -14.62 -27.52
CA ALA A 116 -7.01 -14.26 -28.75
C ALA A 116 -5.99 -15.33 -29.18
N VAL A 117 -5.23 -15.89 -28.23
CA VAL A 117 -4.23 -16.94 -28.51
C VAL A 117 -4.90 -18.24 -28.98
N LEU A 118 -5.99 -18.66 -28.31
CA LEU A 118 -6.76 -19.84 -28.72
C LEU A 118 -7.41 -19.64 -30.10
N GLY A 119 -7.98 -18.47 -30.36
CA GLY A 119 -8.57 -18.14 -31.65
C GLY A 119 -7.56 -18.19 -32.80
N ILE A 120 -6.36 -17.63 -32.60
CA ILE A 120 -5.27 -17.68 -33.59
C ILE A 120 -4.84 -19.12 -33.85
N ALA A 121 -4.71 -19.95 -32.80
CA ALA A 121 -4.33 -21.35 -32.96
C ALA A 121 -5.34 -22.16 -33.79
N VAL A 122 -6.65 -21.95 -33.57
CA VAL A 122 -7.71 -22.60 -34.34
C VAL A 122 -7.69 -22.14 -35.81
N CYS A 123 -7.51 -20.84 -36.07
CA CYS A 123 -7.39 -20.32 -37.44
C CYS A 123 -6.18 -20.92 -38.18
N LEU A 124 -5.03 -21.04 -37.51
CA LEU A 124 -3.83 -21.65 -38.10
C LEU A 124 -4.04 -23.13 -38.41
N ALA A 125 -4.72 -23.88 -37.54
CA ALA A 125 -5.05 -25.28 -37.77
C ALA A 125 -5.98 -25.47 -38.98
N LEU A 126 -7.00 -24.62 -39.13
CA LEU A 126 -7.91 -24.65 -40.28
C LEU A 126 -7.19 -24.31 -41.58
N ILE A 127 -6.35 -23.27 -41.59
CA ILE A 127 -5.55 -22.92 -42.77
C ILE A 127 -4.59 -24.05 -43.13
N GLY A 128 -3.92 -24.66 -42.14
CA GLY A 128 -3.05 -25.80 -42.37
C GLY A 128 -3.77 -27.01 -42.97
N ALA A 129 -4.98 -27.32 -42.48
CA ALA A 129 -5.81 -28.40 -43.03
C ALA A 129 -6.27 -28.10 -44.46
N LEU A 130 -6.59 -26.84 -44.77
CA LEU A 130 -7.05 -26.41 -46.08
C LEU A 130 -5.91 -26.43 -47.12
N ILE A 131 -4.70 -26.00 -46.70
CA ILE A 131 -3.48 -26.14 -47.51
C ILE A 131 -3.17 -27.62 -47.76
N TYR A 132 -3.24 -28.48 -46.73
CA TYR A 132 -3.01 -29.91 -46.88
C TYR A 132 -4.00 -30.55 -47.87
N TRP A 133 -5.29 -30.19 -47.79
CA TRP A 133 -6.29 -30.67 -48.75
C TRP A 133 -6.01 -30.21 -50.19
N LEU A 134 -5.55 -28.97 -50.37
CA LEU A 134 -5.24 -28.41 -51.70
C LEU A 134 -3.95 -28.97 -52.31
N THR A 135 -3.00 -29.44 -51.51
CA THR A 135 -1.75 -30.03 -52.01
C THR A 135 -1.80 -31.54 -52.19
N PHE A 136 -2.82 -32.21 -51.62
CA PHE A 136 -3.00 -33.66 -51.71
C PHE A 136 -4.04 -34.09 -52.77
N ILE A 137 -4.75 -33.14 -53.38
CA ILE A 137 -5.55 -33.30 -54.62
C ILE A 137 -4.67 -33.02 -55.83
#